data_AF-A0A7X6NZF7-F1
#
_entry.id   AF-A0A7X6NZF7-F1
#
_cell.length_a   1.000
_cell.length_b   1.000
_cell.length_c   1.000
_cell.angle_alpha   90.00
_cell.angle_beta   90.00
_cell.angle_gamma   90.00
#
_symmetry.space_group_name_H-M   'P 1'
#
loop_
_entity.id
_entity.type
_entity.pdbx_description
1 polymer ?
#
loop_
_entity_poly.entity_id
_entity_poly.type
_entity_poly.pdbx_seq_one_letter_code
_entity_poly.pdbx_strand_id
1 'polypeptide(L)'
;HTTDKDEPVIAPGGYTVRNIMIDGAPEGLRVGGKSAGCGPVTVQDTFVRATSPQTCSDWHGDGIQGYDGAALVVRNSTVLLRETNNCYGTAAFFYPSGQGNTSIDIDGLMVGGGGYPFRSGMPGTVKNLKVIEKNWGYGPTLVECSPISAWQADVVRLDAAGQPVTVRGISCQ
;
A
#
# COMPACT_ATOMS: atom_id res chain seq x y z
N HIS A 1 -23.96 0.90 -6.25
CA HIS A 1 -23.70 -0.29 -5.43
C HIS A 1 -22.32 -0.80 -5.77
N THR A 2 -21.43 -0.97 -4.79
CA THR A 2 -20.07 -1.51 -4.98
C THR A 2 -19.99 -2.92 -4.41
N THR A 3 -19.19 -3.78 -5.04
CA THR A 3 -19.01 -5.19 -4.68
C THR A 3 -17.53 -5.55 -4.52
N ASP A 4 -17.24 -6.72 -3.97
CA ASP A 4 -15.89 -7.30 -3.90
C ASP A 4 -15.37 -7.82 -5.26
N LYS A 5 -16.22 -7.82 -6.29
CA LYS A 5 -15.82 -8.09 -7.69
C LYS A 5 -15.48 -6.82 -8.46
N ASP A 6 -15.57 -5.65 -7.84
CA ASP A 6 -15.25 -4.40 -8.51
C ASP A 6 -13.75 -4.39 -8.85
N GLU A 7 -13.46 -4.11 -10.11
CA GLU A 7 -12.10 -4.06 -10.63
C GLU A 7 -11.30 -2.95 -9.93
N PRO A 8 -9.97 -3.11 -9.80
CA PRO A 8 -9.09 -2.03 -9.37
C PRO A 8 -9.26 -0.80 -10.26
N VAL A 9 -9.08 0.40 -9.69
CA VAL A 9 -9.12 1.64 -10.46
C VAL A 9 -8.11 1.63 -11.60
N ILE A 10 -6.93 1.04 -11.37
CA ILE A 10 -5.96 0.75 -12.43
C ILE A 10 -5.56 -0.73 -12.33
N ALA A 11 -5.89 -1.47 -13.38
CA ALA A 11 -5.57 -2.88 -13.57
C ALA A 11 -4.06 -3.12 -13.79
N PRO A 12 -3.57 -4.38 -13.76
CA PRO A 12 -2.15 -4.68 -13.95
C PRO A 12 -1.57 -4.09 -15.24
N GLY A 13 -0.36 -3.53 -15.14
CA GLY A 13 0.35 -2.90 -16.25
C GLY A 13 1.63 -2.20 -15.81
N GLY A 14 2.34 -1.60 -16.77
CA GLY A 14 3.43 -0.66 -16.50
C GLY A 14 2.95 0.77 -16.73
N TYR A 15 2.98 1.60 -15.69
CA TYR A 15 2.42 2.95 -15.74
C TYR A 15 3.03 3.90 -14.71
N THR A 16 2.76 5.18 -14.88
CA THR A 16 3.03 6.21 -13.87
C THR A 16 1.74 6.92 -13.53
N VAL A 17 1.44 7.01 -12.23
CA VAL A 17 0.41 7.91 -11.70
C VAL A 17 1.07 9.02 -10.90
N ARG A 18 0.61 10.25 -11.13
CA ARG A 18 1.11 11.44 -10.45
C ARG A 18 -0.02 12.41 -10.16
N ASN A 19 -0.04 12.97 -8.94
CA ASN A 19 -1.00 14.02 -8.56
C ASN A 19 -2.46 13.61 -8.78
N ILE A 20 -2.79 12.37 -8.39
CA ILE A 20 -4.16 11.86 -8.47
C ILE A 20 -4.73 11.59 -7.08
N MET A 21 -6.06 11.57 -7.01
CA MET A 21 -6.83 11.17 -5.85
C MET A 21 -7.76 10.02 -6.25
N ILE A 22 -7.58 8.86 -5.61
CA ILE A 22 -8.52 7.74 -5.63
C ILE A 22 -9.17 7.70 -4.27
N ASP A 23 -10.49 7.87 -4.21
CA ASP A 23 -11.19 7.95 -2.94
C ASP A 23 -12.52 7.19 -2.95
N GLY A 24 -12.65 6.20 -2.07
CA GLY A 24 -13.87 5.43 -1.86
C GLY A 24 -14.02 4.24 -2.80
N ALA A 25 -13.05 3.99 -3.68
CA ALA A 25 -13.02 2.79 -4.52
C ALA A 25 -12.76 1.53 -3.66
N PRO A 26 -13.32 0.37 -4.00
CA PRO A 26 -13.03 -0.88 -3.28
C PRO A 26 -11.58 -1.35 -3.43
N GLU A 27 -10.98 -1.12 -4.59
CA GLU A 27 -9.63 -1.59 -4.94
C GLU A 27 -8.85 -0.44 -5.59
N GLY A 28 -7.56 -0.31 -5.26
CA GLY A 28 -6.73 0.78 -5.75
C GLY A 28 -5.95 0.43 -7.02
N LEU A 29 -4.62 0.41 -6.89
CA LEU A 29 -3.67 0.25 -7.99
C LEU A 29 -3.11 -1.16 -8.04
N ARG A 30 -3.09 -1.80 -9.21
CA ARG A 30 -2.42 -3.10 -9.41
C ARG A 30 -1.05 -2.94 -10.08
N VAL A 31 -0.06 -3.56 -9.47
CA VAL A 31 1.31 -3.68 -9.97
C VAL A 31 1.51 -5.12 -10.39
N GLY A 32 1.51 -5.39 -11.69
CA GLY A 32 1.51 -6.76 -12.19
C GLY A 32 1.72 -6.88 -13.69
N GLY A 33 1.67 -8.12 -14.18
CA GLY A 33 1.79 -8.44 -15.61
C GLY A 33 3.23 -8.40 -16.14
N LYS A 34 4.24 -8.42 -15.27
CA LYS A 34 5.66 -8.48 -15.67
C LYS A 34 5.95 -9.65 -16.59
N SER A 35 5.41 -10.83 -16.29
CA SER A 35 5.55 -12.03 -17.13
C SER A 35 4.91 -11.87 -18.52
N ALA A 36 3.95 -10.94 -18.67
CA ALA A 36 3.35 -10.55 -19.93
C ALA A 36 4.05 -9.35 -20.61
N GLY A 37 5.21 -8.91 -20.08
CA GLY A 37 5.99 -7.81 -20.63
C GLY A 37 5.64 -6.42 -20.09
N CYS A 38 4.81 -6.33 -19.04
CA CYS A 38 4.52 -5.04 -18.41
C CYS A 38 5.75 -4.49 -17.69
N GLY A 39 5.98 -3.18 -17.89
CA GLY A 39 7.09 -2.45 -17.29
C GLY A 39 6.84 -2.04 -15.83
N PRO A 40 7.76 -1.24 -15.25
CA PRO A 40 7.66 -0.78 -13.86
C PRO A 40 6.44 0.12 -13.63
N VAL A 41 6.07 0.26 -12.35
CA VAL A 41 5.03 1.19 -11.90
C VAL A 41 5.65 2.29 -11.04
N THR A 42 5.25 3.54 -11.27
CA THR A 42 5.60 4.68 -10.42
C THR A 42 4.34 5.35 -9.87
N VAL A 43 4.28 5.51 -8.55
CA VAL A 43 3.22 6.23 -7.82
C VAL A 43 3.85 7.43 -7.14
N GLN A 44 3.42 8.64 -7.52
CA GLN A 44 4.04 9.85 -7.02
C GLN A 44 3.00 10.90 -6.63
N ASP A 45 3.21 11.60 -5.50
CA ASP A 45 2.38 12.73 -5.08
C ASP A 45 0.87 12.40 -5.13
N THR A 46 0.51 11.19 -4.68
CA THR A 46 -0.82 10.58 -4.92
C THR A 46 -1.50 10.21 -3.62
N PHE A 47 -2.82 10.36 -3.59
CA PHE A 47 -3.67 9.86 -2.51
C PHE A 47 -4.55 8.70 -2.99
N VAL A 48 -4.53 7.59 -2.26
CA VAL A 48 -5.43 6.44 -2.47
C VAL A 48 -6.13 6.10 -1.17
N ARG A 49 -7.45 6.01 -1.17
CA ARG A 49 -8.23 5.45 -0.07
C ARG A 49 -9.15 4.34 -0.59
N ALA A 50 -8.69 3.11 -0.45
CA ALA A 50 -9.52 1.93 -0.64
C ALA A 50 -10.55 1.86 0.49
N THR A 51 -11.82 1.58 0.19
CA THR A 51 -12.91 1.55 1.19
C THR A 51 -13.76 0.31 0.98
N SER A 52 -14.23 -0.31 2.06
CA SER A 52 -15.08 -1.49 1.96
C SER A 52 -16.24 -1.30 0.98
N PRO A 53 -16.47 -2.27 0.08
CA PRO A 53 -17.65 -2.26 -0.74
C PRO A 53 -18.91 -2.47 0.12
N GLN A 54 -20.07 -2.23 -0.45
CA GLN A 54 -21.34 -2.43 0.25
C GLN A 54 -21.67 -3.90 0.48
N THR A 55 -21.12 -4.79 -0.34
CA THR A 55 -21.22 -6.23 -0.19
C THR A 55 -19.82 -6.81 -0.33
N CYS A 56 -19.39 -7.60 0.64
CA CYS A 56 -18.13 -8.32 0.54
C CYS A 56 -18.22 -9.73 1.06
N SER A 57 -17.47 -10.60 0.38
CA SER A 57 -17.17 -11.97 0.76
C SER A 57 -15.66 -12.17 0.80
N ASP A 58 -14.97 -11.91 -0.32
CA ASP A 58 -13.53 -12.10 -0.49
C ASP A 58 -12.86 -10.80 -0.98
N TRP A 59 -13.15 -9.71 -0.26
CA TRP A 59 -12.61 -8.41 -0.61
C TRP A 59 -11.17 -8.28 -0.08
N HIS A 60 -10.23 -7.97 -0.97
CA HIS A 60 -8.85 -7.75 -0.57
C HIS A 60 -8.62 -6.32 -0.08
N GLY A 61 -9.23 -5.31 -0.71
CA GLY A 61 -9.16 -3.93 -0.25
C GLY A 61 -7.78 -3.30 -0.33
N ASP A 62 -6.96 -3.73 -1.29
CA ASP A 62 -5.59 -3.26 -1.37
C ASP A 62 -5.51 -1.91 -2.10
N GLY A 63 -4.94 -0.91 -1.43
CA GLY A 63 -4.72 0.42 -2.04
C GLY A 63 -3.64 0.38 -3.12
N ILE A 64 -2.57 -0.38 -2.88
CA ILE A 64 -1.59 -0.80 -3.89
C ILE A 64 -1.35 -2.30 -3.70
N GLN A 65 -1.50 -3.07 -4.78
CA GLN A 65 -1.35 -4.53 -4.73
C GLN A 65 -0.37 -5.04 -5.79
N GLY A 66 0.55 -5.90 -5.37
CA GLY A 66 1.54 -6.56 -6.23
C GLY A 66 1.31 -8.04 -6.43
N TYR A 67 1.07 -8.44 -7.67
CA TYR A 67 1.11 -9.83 -8.14
C TYR A 67 1.75 -9.85 -9.52
N ASP A 68 2.82 -10.64 -9.69
CA ASP A 68 3.68 -10.61 -10.88
C ASP A 68 4.16 -9.19 -11.22
N GLY A 69 4.52 -8.41 -10.19
CA GLY A 69 4.90 -7.02 -10.32
C GLY A 69 6.35 -6.82 -10.81
N ALA A 70 6.53 -5.93 -11.78
CA ALA A 70 7.82 -5.31 -12.07
C ALA A 70 8.19 -4.28 -10.97
N ALA A 71 9.34 -3.61 -11.10
CA ALA A 71 9.82 -2.66 -10.08
C ALA A 71 8.76 -1.60 -9.74
N LEU A 72 8.55 -1.37 -8.45
CA LEU A 72 7.59 -0.40 -7.93
C LEU A 72 8.31 0.76 -7.25
N VAL A 73 8.07 1.97 -7.74
CA VAL A 73 8.56 3.21 -7.15
C VAL A 73 7.39 3.96 -6.51
N VAL A 74 7.54 4.36 -5.24
CA VAL A 74 6.55 5.17 -4.53
C VAL A 74 7.21 6.42 -3.95
N ARG A 75 6.62 7.58 -4.21
CA ARG A 75 7.10 8.90 -3.77
C ARG A 75 5.98 9.72 -3.16
N ASN A 76 6.20 10.28 -1.97
CA ASN A 76 5.35 11.33 -1.37
C ASN A 76 3.84 11.05 -1.48
N SER A 77 3.44 9.82 -1.18
CA SER A 77 2.08 9.34 -1.43
C SER A 77 1.43 8.85 -0.16
N THR A 78 0.10 8.91 -0.11
CA THR A 78 -0.70 8.41 1.01
C THR A 78 -1.62 7.32 0.52
N VAL A 79 -1.61 6.17 1.19
CA VAL A 79 -2.46 5.03 0.84
C VAL A 79 -3.17 4.56 2.09
N LEU A 80 -4.50 4.59 2.08
CA LEU A 80 -5.33 4.23 3.23
C LEU A 80 -6.27 3.09 2.84
N LEU A 81 -6.53 2.22 3.80
CA LEU A 81 -7.58 1.22 3.74
C LEU A 81 -8.62 1.56 4.81
N ARG A 82 -9.86 1.81 4.38
CA ARG A 82 -10.99 2.14 5.26
C ARG A 82 -11.96 0.97 5.32
N GLU A 83 -11.84 0.19 6.37
CA GLU A 83 -12.73 -0.93 6.66
C GLU A 83 -14.01 -0.44 7.33
N THR A 84 -15.16 -0.83 6.80
CA THR A 84 -16.49 -0.51 7.34
C THR A 84 -17.41 -1.73 7.18
N ASN A 85 -18.57 -1.73 7.85
CA ASN A 85 -19.60 -2.77 7.68
C ASN A 85 -19.12 -4.21 7.94
N ASN A 86 -18.19 -4.41 8.87
CA ASN A 86 -17.54 -5.71 9.16
C ASN A 86 -16.87 -6.34 7.93
N CYS A 87 -16.41 -5.50 7.00
CA CYS A 87 -15.74 -5.89 5.79
C CYS A 87 -14.25 -5.58 5.92
N TYR A 88 -13.44 -6.62 6.03
CA TYR A 88 -12.02 -6.50 6.34
C TYR A 88 -11.19 -6.72 5.08
N GLY A 89 -10.18 -5.89 4.90
CA GLY A 89 -9.23 -5.97 3.81
C GLY A 89 -7.85 -6.44 4.29
N THR A 90 -6.93 -6.52 3.34
CA THR A 90 -5.59 -7.05 3.50
C THR A 90 -4.66 -5.93 3.98
N ALA A 91 -4.34 -4.95 3.15
CA ALA A 91 -3.43 -3.87 3.51
C ALA A 91 -3.64 -2.61 2.67
N ALA A 92 -3.21 -1.45 3.19
CA ALA A 92 -3.06 -0.27 2.34
C ALA A 92 -2.01 -0.49 1.24
N PHE A 93 -0.85 -1.05 1.59
CA PHE A 93 0.22 -1.40 0.68
C PHE A 93 0.55 -2.89 0.80
N PHE A 94 0.34 -3.64 -0.28
CA PHE A 94 0.54 -5.08 -0.35
C PHE A 94 1.47 -5.46 -1.51
N TYR A 95 2.74 -5.72 -1.22
CA TYR A 95 3.74 -6.10 -2.23
C TYR A 95 4.68 -7.21 -1.69
N PRO A 96 4.13 -8.41 -1.39
CA PRO A 96 4.82 -9.48 -0.66
C PRO A 96 5.81 -10.27 -1.53
N SER A 97 6.60 -11.10 -0.87
CA SER A 97 7.38 -12.19 -1.47
C SER A 97 6.48 -13.32 -1.99
N GLY A 98 7.05 -14.20 -2.82
CA GLY A 98 6.36 -15.38 -3.34
C GLY A 98 5.27 -15.12 -4.39
N GLN A 99 4.97 -13.87 -4.73
CA GLN A 99 3.94 -13.50 -5.71
C GLN A 99 4.50 -13.07 -7.08
N GLY A 100 5.77 -13.37 -7.37
CA GLY A 100 6.41 -12.98 -8.64
C GLY A 100 6.79 -11.50 -8.75
N ASN A 101 6.57 -10.73 -7.69
CA ASN A 101 7.04 -9.36 -7.51
C ASN A 101 8.58 -9.27 -7.59
N THR A 102 9.13 -8.08 -7.84
CA THR A 102 10.58 -7.91 -8.09
C THR A 102 11.30 -7.00 -7.11
N SER A 103 10.97 -5.71 -7.06
CA SER A 103 11.68 -4.77 -6.20
C SER A 103 10.82 -3.56 -5.83
N ILE A 104 11.22 -2.90 -4.74
CA ILE A 104 10.60 -1.66 -4.29
C ILE A 104 11.62 -0.53 -4.12
N ASP A 105 11.18 0.68 -4.38
CA ASP A 105 11.89 1.89 -4.00
C ASP A 105 10.85 2.87 -3.45
N ILE A 106 10.89 3.09 -2.13
CA ILE A 106 9.87 3.86 -1.42
C ILE A 106 10.53 5.01 -0.68
N ASP A 107 10.00 6.21 -0.92
CA ASP A 107 10.39 7.41 -0.18
C ASP A 107 9.16 8.29 0.08
N GLY A 108 8.82 8.51 1.36
CA GLY A 108 7.73 9.41 1.74
C GLY A 108 6.34 8.79 1.55
N LEU A 109 6.19 7.48 1.77
CA LEU A 109 4.89 6.80 1.80
C LEU A 109 4.25 6.89 3.18
N MET A 110 2.98 7.30 3.25
CA MET A 110 2.15 7.21 4.45
C MET A 110 1.05 6.15 4.27
N VAL A 111 0.86 5.28 5.26
CA VAL A 111 -0.13 4.21 5.22
C VAL A 111 -0.96 4.07 6.50
N GLY A 112 -2.17 3.53 6.37
CA GLY A 112 -3.03 3.14 7.49
C GLY A 112 -4.17 2.23 7.05
N GLY A 113 -4.65 1.37 7.94
CA GLY A 113 -5.76 0.43 7.73
C GLY A 113 -5.33 -0.99 7.37
N GLY A 114 -6.26 -1.95 7.53
CA GLY A 114 -6.02 -3.38 7.31
C GLY A 114 -5.26 -4.06 8.46
N GLY A 115 -4.93 -5.34 8.27
CA GLY A 115 -4.20 -6.11 9.28
C GLY A 115 -2.79 -5.57 9.56
N TYR A 116 -2.01 -5.40 8.49
CA TYR A 116 -0.72 -4.71 8.50
C TYR A 116 -0.73 -3.70 7.34
N PRO A 117 -0.73 -2.38 7.60
CA PRO A 117 -0.88 -1.37 6.55
C PRO A 117 0.22 -1.40 5.49
N PHE A 118 1.43 -1.76 5.89
CA PHE A 118 2.56 -1.97 4.98
C PHE A 118 3.00 -3.42 5.00
N ARG A 119 2.80 -4.13 3.90
CA ARG A 119 3.29 -5.50 3.70
C ARG A 119 4.23 -5.56 2.52
N SER A 120 5.48 -5.95 2.75
CA SER A 120 6.42 -6.16 1.65
C SER A 120 7.44 -7.25 1.93
N GLY A 121 7.73 -8.06 0.91
CA GLY A 121 8.80 -9.07 0.97
C GLY A 121 9.87 -8.88 -0.10
N MET A 122 9.98 -7.67 -0.66
CA MET A 122 10.79 -7.41 -1.85
C MET A 122 12.10 -6.70 -1.54
N PRO A 123 13.16 -6.98 -2.30
CA PRO A 123 14.39 -6.23 -2.19
C PRO A 123 14.23 -4.78 -2.59
N GLY A 124 14.98 -3.90 -1.93
CA GLY A 124 14.98 -2.49 -2.28
C GLY A 124 15.25 -1.55 -1.12
N THR A 125 14.64 -0.37 -1.17
CA THR A 125 14.77 0.67 -0.14
C THR A 125 13.41 1.15 0.34
N VAL A 126 13.31 1.41 1.64
CA VAL A 126 12.15 2.03 2.29
C VAL A 126 12.66 3.17 3.15
N LYS A 127 12.35 4.40 2.74
CA LYS A 127 12.72 5.63 3.44
C LYS A 127 11.48 6.46 3.74
N ASN A 128 11.54 7.18 4.86
CA ASN A 128 10.47 8.07 5.30
C ASN A 128 9.07 7.40 5.28
N LEU A 129 8.98 6.10 5.58
CA LEU A 129 7.71 5.40 5.70
C LEU A 129 7.00 5.86 6.98
N LYS A 130 5.73 6.22 6.86
CA LYS A 130 4.91 6.68 7.98
C LYS A 130 3.70 5.77 8.13
N VAL A 131 3.57 5.10 9.26
CA VAL A 131 2.40 4.24 9.54
C VAL A 131 1.53 4.93 10.59
N ILE A 132 0.26 5.16 10.27
CA ILE A 132 -0.66 5.91 11.13
C ILE A 132 -0.99 5.09 12.39
N GLU A 133 -0.68 5.65 13.55
CA GLU A 133 -0.86 5.06 14.87
C GLU A 133 -2.28 4.51 15.07
N LYS A 134 -2.37 3.29 15.63
CA LYS A 134 -3.63 2.60 15.96
C LYS A 134 -4.57 2.41 14.76
N ASN A 135 -4.04 2.52 13.54
CA ASN A 135 -4.78 2.28 12.32
C ASN A 135 -4.29 0.98 11.66
N TRP A 136 -4.37 -0.12 12.40
CA TRP A 136 -4.02 -1.48 11.95
C TRP A 136 -4.66 -2.54 12.86
N GLY A 137 -4.90 -3.73 12.32
CA GLY A 137 -5.48 -4.86 13.05
C GLY A 137 -4.47 -5.67 13.86
N TYR A 138 -3.26 -5.89 13.32
CA TYR A 138 -2.24 -6.76 13.93
C TYR A 138 -0.97 -5.99 14.31
N GLY A 139 -0.46 -5.15 13.39
CA GLY A 139 0.76 -4.39 13.62
C GLY A 139 1.01 -3.37 12.51
N PRO A 140 2.01 -2.48 12.70
CA PRO A 140 2.26 -1.39 11.75
C PRO A 140 2.81 -1.90 10.40
N THR A 141 3.56 -2.99 10.41
CA THR A 141 4.27 -3.51 9.23
C THR A 141 4.37 -5.03 9.30
N LEU A 142 4.41 -5.68 8.14
CA LEU A 142 4.86 -7.07 7.97
C LEU A 142 5.88 -7.09 6.83
N VAL A 143 7.17 -7.24 7.16
CA VAL A 143 8.26 -7.03 6.20
C VAL A 143 9.25 -8.17 6.24
N GLU A 144 9.76 -8.58 5.07
CA GLU A 144 10.99 -9.38 5.03
C GLU A 144 12.19 -8.44 4.98
N CYS A 145 12.97 -8.40 6.06
CA CYS A 145 14.00 -7.38 6.23
C CYS A 145 15.35 -7.71 5.59
N SER A 146 15.70 -8.99 5.46
CA SER A 146 16.93 -9.44 4.80
C SER A 146 17.17 -8.80 3.41
N PRO A 147 16.17 -8.70 2.51
CA PRO A 147 16.36 -8.10 1.20
C PRO A 147 16.33 -6.56 1.18
N ILE A 148 16.00 -5.88 2.29
CA ILE A 148 15.92 -4.41 2.36
C ILE A 148 17.31 -3.82 2.61
N SER A 149 17.77 -3.01 1.66
CA SER A 149 19.09 -2.35 1.70
C SER A 149 19.11 -1.04 2.49
N ALA A 150 17.95 -0.41 2.71
CA ALA A 150 17.81 0.75 3.58
C ALA A 150 16.40 0.78 4.17
N TRP A 151 16.31 1.00 5.48
CA TRP A 151 15.05 1.05 6.22
C TRP A 151 14.98 2.28 7.13
N GLN A 152 13.95 3.09 6.93
CA GLN A 152 13.56 4.19 7.80
C GLN A 152 12.04 4.27 7.81
N ALA A 153 11.45 3.95 8.95
CA ALA A 153 10.02 3.92 9.14
C ALA A 153 9.63 4.38 10.55
N ASP A 154 8.51 5.08 10.65
CA ASP A 154 7.98 5.63 11.88
C ASP A 154 6.49 5.33 12.03
N VAL A 155 6.07 5.06 13.26
CA VAL A 155 4.67 5.25 13.66
C VAL A 155 4.44 6.74 13.84
N VAL A 156 3.36 7.25 13.24
CA VAL A 156 2.99 8.67 13.31
C VAL A 156 1.56 8.83 13.79
N ARG A 157 1.27 9.93 14.48
CA ARG A 157 -0.11 10.43 14.68
C ARG A 157 -0.34 11.60 13.72
N LEU A 158 -1.56 11.80 13.28
CA LEU A 158 -1.91 13.01 12.52
C LEU A 158 -2.29 14.14 13.49
N ASP A 159 -1.75 15.33 13.29
CA ASP A 159 -2.20 16.52 14.02
C ASP A 159 -3.52 17.08 13.45
N ALA A 160 -3.97 18.21 13.98
CA ALA A 160 -5.21 18.86 13.55
C ALA A 160 -5.19 19.33 12.09
N ALA A 161 -4.02 19.53 11.49
CA ALA A 161 -3.84 19.88 10.08
C ALA A 161 -3.64 18.64 9.18
N GLY A 162 -3.78 17.44 9.74
CA GLY A 162 -3.52 16.18 9.04
C GLY A 162 -2.03 15.93 8.78
N GLN A 163 -1.13 16.65 9.44
CA GLN A 163 0.30 16.46 9.29
C GLN A 163 0.81 15.35 10.22
N PRO A 164 1.72 14.50 9.74
CA PRO A 164 2.25 13.42 10.55
C PRO A 164 3.24 13.93 11.59
N VAL A 165 3.02 13.56 12.85
CA VAL A 165 3.91 13.78 13.99
C VAL A 165 4.45 12.42 14.42
N THR A 166 5.77 12.26 14.41
CA THR A 166 6.43 11.00 14.81
C THR A 166 6.13 10.66 16.26
N VAL A 167 5.74 9.40 16.48
CA VAL A 167 5.51 8.81 17.80
C VAL A 167 6.70 7.95 18.20
N ARG A 168 7.13 7.04 17.31
CA ARG A 168 8.28 6.16 17.51
C ARG A 168 8.77 5.58 16.20
N GLY A 169 10.04 5.18 16.14
CA GLY A 169 10.58 4.39 15.04
C GLY A 169 9.96 2.99 14.98
N ILE A 170 9.99 2.40 13.78
CA ILE A 170 9.69 1.00 13.50
C ILE A 170 11.00 0.34 13.10
N SER A 171 11.45 -0.65 13.87
CA SER A 171 12.57 -1.49 13.46
C SER A 171 12.15 -2.40 12.32
N CYS A 172 13.06 -2.68 11.38
CA CYS A 172 12.83 -3.75 10.42
C CYS A 172 12.96 -5.09 11.17
N GLN A 173 11.88 -5.87 11.23
CA GLN A 173 11.82 -7.19 11.83
C GLN A 173 11.15 -8.17 10.88
#